data_AF-A0A1T4VDR0-F1
#
_entry.id   AF-A0A1T4VDR0-F1
#
_cell.length_a   1.000
_cell.length_b   1.000
_cell.length_c   1.000
_cell.angle_alpha   90.00
_cell.angle_beta   90.00
_cell.angle_gamma   90.00
#
_symmetry.space_group_name_H-M   'P 1'
#
loop_
_entity.id
_entity.type
_entity.pdbx_description
1 polymer ?
#
loop_
_entity_poly.entity_id
_entity_poly.type
_entity_poly.pdbx_seq_one_letter_code
_entity_poly.pdbx_strand_id
1 'polypeptide(L)'
;MNSADLVSNLDAETLTVLTNVNINEFLEERFIANINAFKQYLPEIANQFKDYVPTKKLSFFCLENGIPNILLNSNTPFYKSEDPIAFCKNRLLYLMQNITFNQSCFEYERDKYGQINDKYINEGLESQSKQIKETIKIKDLDTLPLVVVSGIGLGYILGELYERVTVSNLVIIEPDPDIFFASVYTFDWKNLLDYIFA
;
A
#
# COMPACT_ATOMS: atom_id res chain seq x y z
N MET A 1 -14.45 -7.99 -25.45
CA MET A 1 -14.56 -6.72 -24.71
C MET A 1 -13.54 -6.79 -23.59
N ASN A 2 -12.60 -5.85 -23.53
CA ASN A 2 -11.66 -5.80 -22.41
C ASN A 2 -12.44 -5.40 -21.14
N SER A 3 -12.09 -5.93 -19.98
CA SER A 3 -12.73 -5.59 -18.69
C SER A 3 -12.65 -4.08 -18.36
N ALA A 4 -11.67 -3.38 -18.91
CA ALA A 4 -11.58 -1.92 -18.83
C ALA A 4 -12.69 -1.19 -19.61
N ASP A 5 -13.20 -1.77 -20.70
CA ASP A 5 -14.22 -1.17 -21.55
C ASP A 5 -15.65 -1.35 -20.98
N LEU A 6 -15.89 -2.34 -20.12
CA LEU A 6 -17.17 -2.51 -19.44
C LEU A 6 -17.35 -1.44 -18.36
N VAL A 7 -16.35 -1.19 -17.53
CA VAL A 7 -16.42 -0.23 -16.41
C VAL A 7 -16.52 1.21 -16.89
N SER A 8 -15.93 1.54 -18.04
CA SER A 8 -16.09 2.88 -18.64
C SER A 8 -17.47 3.13 -19.26
N ASN A 9 -18.23 2.07 -19.55
CA ASN A 9 -19.55 2.14 -20.19
C ASN A 9 -20.71 1.87 -19.23
N LEU A 10 -20.43 1.54 -17.96
CA LEU A 10 -21.46 1.43 -16.93
C LEU A 10 -21.83 2.85 -16.46
N ASP A 11 -23.03 3.25 -16.85
CA ASP A 11 -23.75 4.41 -16.39
C ASP A 11 -23.93 4.40 -14.87
N ALA A 12 -23.89 5.61 -14.29
CA ALA A 12 -23.90 5.83 -12.85
C ALA A 12 -25.09 5.19 -12.13
N GLU A 13 -26.25 5.14 -12.79
CA GLU A 13 -27.44 4.48 -12.27
C GLU A 13 -27.21 2.99 -12.09
N THR A 14 -26.55 2.33 -13.04
CA THR A 14 -26.25 0.89 -13.01
C THR A 14 -25.26 0.53 -11.90
N LEU A 15 -24.29 1.42 -11.61
CA LEU A 15 -23.35 1.28 -10.49
C LEU A 15 -24.00 1.59 -9.13
N THR A 16 -24.99 2.48 -9.09
CA THR A 16 -25.74 2.81 -7.86
C THR A 16 -26.66 1.66 -7.45
N VAL A 17 -27.19 0.89 -8.42
CA VAL A 17 -28.16 -0.21 -8.22
C VAL A 17 -27.56 -1.48 -7.60
N LEU A 18 -26.23 -1.64 -7.56
CA LEU A 18 -25.56 -2.79 -6.91
C LEU A 18 -25.25 -2.57 -5.42
N THR A 19 -25.77 -1.50 -4.81
CA THR A 19 -25.75 -1.31 -3.34
C THR A 19 -26.71 -2.29 -2.66
N ASN A 20 -26.32 -3.55 -2.58
CA ASN A 20 -27.01 -4.55 -1.77
C ASN A 20 -26.84 -4.18 -0.29
N VAL A 21 -27.91 -4.27 0.51
CA VAL A 21 -27.91 -3.99 1.97
C VAL A 21 -26.72 -4.65 2.71
N ASN A 22 -26.28 -5.81 2.22
CA ASN A 22 -25.14 -6.59 2.73
C ASN A 22 -23.79 -5.83 2.65
N ILE A 23 -23.56 -4.98 1.64
CA ILE A 23 -22.29 -4.25 1.53
C ILE A 23 -22.15 -3.20 2.64
N ASN A 24 -23.23 -2.49 2.99
CA ASN A 24 -23.16 -1.43 3.99
C ASN A 24 -22.86 -2.01 5.37
N GLU A 25 -23.51 -3.12 5.72
CA GLU A 25 -23.22 -3.85 6.96
C GLU A 25 -21.76 -4.32 7.01
N PHE A 26 -21.26 -4.93 5.93
CA PHE A 26 -19.85 -5.34 5.83
C PHE A 26 -18.87 -4.15 5.98
N LEU A 27 -19.15 -3.03 5.32
CA LEU A 27 -18.31 -1.83 5.37
C LEU A 27 -18.33 -1.20 6.78
N GLU A 28 -19.48 -1.16 7.44
CA GLU A 28 -19.63 -0.66 8.81
C GLU A 28 -18.88 -1.54 9.82
N GLU A 29 -19.05 -2.87 9.73
CA GLU A 29 -18.30 -3.82 10.57
C GLU A 29 -16.79 -3.66 10.38
N ARG A 30 -16.34 -3.54 9.12
CA ARG A 30 -14.93 -3.31 8.78
C ARG A 30 -14.41 -2.02 9.39
N PHE A 31 -15.16 -0.92 9.24
CA PHE A 31 -14.80 0.38 9.79
C PHE A 31 -14.64 0.33 11.31
N ILE A 32 -15.60 -0.27 12.03
CA ILE A 32 -15.55 -0.39 13.49
C ILE A 32 -14.33 -1.21 13.92
N ALA A 33 -14.08 -2.36 13.27
CA ALA A 33 -12.93 -3.20 13.57
C ALA A 33 -11.60 -2.45 13.36
N ASN A 34 -11.50 -1.72 12.26
CA ASN A 34 -10.30 -0.96 11.91
C ASN A 34 -10.06 0.23 12.83
N ILE A 35 -11.09 1.03 13.15
CA ILE A 35 -10.98 2.14 14.09
C ILE A 35 -10.56 1.65 15.48
N ASN A 36 -11.07 0.50 15.92
CA ASN A 36 -10.65 -0.10 17.20
C ASN A 36 -9.18 -0.53 17.17
N ALA A 37 -8.70 -1.13 16.07
CA ALA A 37 -7.30 -1.48 15.91
C ALA A 37 -6.39 -0.24 15.86
N PHE A 38 -6.77 0.79 15.10
CA PHE A 38 -6.06 2.07 15.10
C PHE A 38 -6.05 2.69 16.50
N LYS A 39 -7.14 2.60 17.27
CA LYS A 39 -7.18 3.12 18.65
C LYS A 39 -6.17 2.41 19.56
N GLN A 40 -5.92 1.13 19.34
CA GLN A 40 -4.94 0.35 20.09
C GLN A 40 -3.50 0.70 19.69
N TYR A 41 -3.20 0.74 18.40
CA TYR A 41 -1.82 0.82 17.90
C TYR A 41 -1.37 2.24 17.51
N LEU A 42 -2.27 3.07 16.97
CA LEU A 42 -2.00 4.41 16.45
C LEU A 42 -3.16 5.39 16.84
N PRO A 43 -3.30 5.76 18.13
CA PRO A 43 -4.50 6.46 18.64
C PRO A 43 -4.83 7.77 17.94
N GLU A 44 -3.83 8.51 17.47
CA GLU A 44 -4.01 9.78 16.75
C GLU A 44 -4.79 9.58 15.44
N ILE A 45 -4.54 8.48 14.72
CA ILE A 45 -5.28 8.15 13.49
C ILE A 45 -6.74 7.82 13.83
N ALA A 46 -6.97 7.01 14.87
CA ALA A 46 -8.34 6.71 15.29
C ALA A 46 -9.11 7.97 15.71
N ASN A 47 -8.47 8.87 16.46
CA ASN A 47 -9.08 10.14 16.87
C ASN A 47 -9.42 11.03 15.68
N GLN A 48 -8.56 11.06 14.66
CA GLN A 48 -8.80 11.82 13.44
C GLN A 48 -9.95 11.25 12.60
N PHE A 49 -10.07 9.92 12.49
CA PHE A 49 -10.96 9.28 11.53
C PHE A 49 -12.26 8.68 12.08
N LYS A 50 -12.41 8.50 13.40
CA LYS A 50 -13.62 7.91 14.01
C LYS A 50 -14.92 8.67 13.70
N ASP A 51 -14.84 10.00 13.68
CA ASP A 51 -15.96 10.93 13.48
C ASP A 51 -15.74 11.78 12.22
N TYR A 52 -14.85 11.33 11.33
CA TYR A 52 -14.47 12.07 10.14
C TYR A 52 -15.62 12.10 9.13
N VAL A 53 -15.85 13.28 8.56
CA VAL A 53 -16.83 13.49 7.50
C VAL A 53 -16.07 13.87 6.23
N PRO A 54 -16.18 13.07 5.15
CA PRO A 54 -15.51 13.37 3.90
C PRO A 54 -15.84 14.75 3.35
N THR A 55 -14.83 15.43 2.82
CA THR A 55 -15.00 16.75 2.17
C THR A 55 -15.61 16.63 0.77
N LYS A 56 -15.39 15.49 0.12
CA LYS A 56 -15.84 15.15 -1.24
C LYS A 56 -17.08 14.27 -1.18
N LYS A 57 -17.88 14.32 -2.25
CA LYS A 57 -18.99 13.38 -2.41
C LYS A 57 -18.41 12.00 -2.72
N LEU A 58 -18.47 11.12 -1.72
CA LEU A 58 -17.97 9.75 -1.76
C LEU A 58 -19.13 8.77 -1.62
N SER A 59 -19.18 7.77 -2.48
CA SER A 59 -20.14 6.65 -2.37
C SER A 59 -19.46 5.33 -2.69
N PHE A 60 -19.66 4.35 -1.81
CA PHE A 60 -19.20 2.98 -2.01
C PHE A 60 -20.12 2.22 -2.94
N PHE A 61 -19.55 1.32 -3.72
CA PHE A 61 -20.28 0.34 -4.53
C PHE A 61 -19.43 -0.95 -4.64
N CYS A 62 -20.07 -2.06 -5.01
CA CYS A 62 -19.38 -3.28 -5.40
C CYS A 62 -20.00 -3.83 -6.68
N LEU A 63 -19.22 -4.60 -7.43
CA LEU A 63 -19.75 -5.41 -8.52
C LEU A 63 -20.12 -6.82 -8.01
N GLU A 64 -20.44 -7.74 -8.91
CA GLU A 64 -20.78 -9.13 -8.56
C GLU A 64 -19.66 -9.87 -7.82
N ASN A 65 -18.42 -9.39 -7.92
CA ASN A 65 -17.27 -9.95 -7.17
C ASN A 65 -17.26 -9.59 -5.68
N GLY A 66 -18.13 -8.68 -5.22
CA GLY A 66 -18.21 -8.26 -3.83
C GLY A 66 -17.02 -7.41 -3.35
N ILE A 67 -16.16 -6.93 -4.25
CA ILE A 67 -15.00 -6.11 -3.89
C ILE A 67 -15.42 -4.62 -3.87
N PRO A 68 -15.30 -3.92 -2.73
CA PRO A 68 -15.67 -2.51 -2.66
C PRO A 68 -14.79 -1.60 -3.53
N ASN A 69 -15.42 -0.62 -4.15
CA ASN A 69 -14.79 0.49 -4.84
C ASN A 69 -15.56 1.78 -4.52
N ILE A 70 -15.05 2.95 -4.94
CA ILE A 70 -15.69 4.23 -4.65
C ILE A 70 -15.90 5.08 -5.91
N LEU A 71 -16.94 5.90 -5.88
CA LEU A 71 -17.14 7.02 -6.80
C LEU A 71 -16.76 8.33 -6.08
N LEU A 72 -16.06 9.23 -6.77
CA LEU A 72 -15.50 10.46 -6.21
C LEU A 72 -15.86 11.67 -7.05
N ASN A 73 -16.66 12.59 -6.48
CA ASN A 73 -17.11 13.88 -7.07
C ASN A 73 -17.75 13.80 -8.47
N SER A 74 -17.74 12.64 -9.08
CA SER A 74 -18.07 12.30 -10.44
C SER A 74 -18.56 10.85 -10.43
N ASN A 75 -19.31 10.45 -11.43
CA ASN A 75 -19.77 9.08 -11.57
C ASN A 75 -18.70 8.14 -12.13
N THR A 76 -17.42 8.45 -11.88
CA THR A 76 -16.30 7.64 -12.34
C THR A 76 -15.76 6.81 -11.18
N PRO A 77 -15.62 5.49 -11.35
CA PRO A 77 -14.92 4.63 -10.41
C PRO A 77 -13.49 5.12 -10.14
N PHE A 78 -13.08 5.10 -8.88
CA PHE A 78 -11.71 5.42 -8.47
C PHE A 78 -10.72 4.45 -9.08
N TYR A 79 -10.95 3.13 -8.92
CA TYR A 79 -10.30 2.13 -9.75
C TYR A 79 -11.16 1.85 -10.98
N LYS A 80 -10.59 2.11 -12.16
CA LYS A 80 -11.20 1.79 -13.47
C LYS A 80 -11.01 0.30 -13.81
N SER A 81 -11.47 -0.56 -12.92
CA SER A 81 -11.37 -2.01 -13.02
C SER A 81 -12.54 -2.65 -12.31
N GLU A 82 -13.00 -3.79 -12.83
CA GLU A 82 -14.02 -4.59 -12.17
C GLU A 82 -13.49 -5.18 -10.86
N ASP A 83 -12.18 -5.46 -10.80
CA ASP A 83 -11.50 -6.03 -9.65
C ASP A 83 -10.36 -5.09 -9.18
N PRO A 84 -10.65 -4.20 -8.21
CA PRO A 84 -9.66 -3.32 -7.60
C PRO A 84 -8.44 -4.05 -7.00
N ILE A 85 -8.63 -5.25 -6.46
CA ILE A 85 -7.54 -6.02 -5.85
C ILE A 85 -6.61 -6.53 -6.95
N ALA A 86 -7.15 -7.15 -8.00
CA ALA A 86 -6.36 -7.60 -9.14
C ALA A 86 -5.65 -6.44 -9.85
N PHE A 87 -6.28 -5.26 -9.93
CA PHE A 87 -5.64 -4.05 -10.44
C PHE A 87 -4.39 -3.68 -9.62
N CYS A 88 -4.51 -3.62 -8.29
CA CYS A 88 -3.39 -3.33 -7.38
C CYS A 88 -2.31 -4.42 -7.45
N LYS A 89 -2.69 -5.70 -7.49
CA LYS A 89 -1.79 -6.84 -7.66
C LYS A 89 -0.94 -6.74 -8.92
N ASN A 90 -1.58 -6.52 -10.06
CA ASN A 90 -0.89 -6.42 -11.35
C ASN A 90 0.09 -5.23 -11.36
N ARG A 91 -0.31 -4.11 -10.74
CA ARG A 91 0.57 -2.94 -10.59
C ARG A 91 1.78 -3.27 -9.72
N LEU A 92 1.59 -3.94 -8.59
CA LEU A 92 2.68 -4.32 -7.71
C LEU A 92 3.65 -5.30 -8.38
N LEU A 93 3.13 -6.35 -9.03
CA LEU A 93 3.94 -7.33 -9.75
C LEU A 93 4.77 -6.68 -10.85
N TYR A 94 4.19 -5.75 -11.60
CA TYR A 94 4.92 -4.95 -12.58
C TYR A 94 6.05 -4.15 -11.93
N LEU A 95 5.80 -3.48 -10.80
CA LEU A 95 6.85 -2.74 -10.08
C LEU A 95 7.94 -3.68 -9.58
N MET A 96 7.60 -4.81 -8.99
CA MET A 96 8.57 -5.78 -8.46
C MET A 96 9.47 -6.39 -9.54
N GLN A 97 8.98 -6.53 -10.76
CA GLN A 97 9.75 -7.03 -11.89
C GLN A 97 10.73 -5.99 -12.47
N ASN A 98 10.37 -4.70 -12.38
CA ASN A 98 11.09 -3.63 -13.06
C ASN A 98 11.93 -2.75 -12.12
N ILE A 99 11.68 -2.77 -10.81
CA ILE A 99 12.50 -2.03 -9.83
C ILE A 99 13.82 -2.76 -9.62
N THR A 100 14.90 -2.01 -9.79
CA THR A 100 16.27 -2.43 -9.53
C THR A 100 16.91 -1.50 -8.52
N PHE A 101 17.63 -2.05 -7.56
CA PHE A 101 18.43 -1.27 -6.63
C PHE A 101 19.84 -1.09 -7.19
N ASN A 102 20.32 0.15 -7.14
CA ASN A 102 21.73 0.46 -7.32
C ASN A 102 22.42 0.28 -5.98
N GLN A 103 23.50 -0.49 -5.96
CA GLN A 103 24.34 -0.60 -4.78
C GLN A 103 25.29 0.59 -4.74
N SER A 104 25.19 1.42 -3.71
CA SER A 104 26.25 2.36 -3.39
C SER A 104 27.48 1.57 -2.94
N CYS A 105 28.54 1.63 -3.72
CA CYS A 105 29.82 1.05 -3.34
C CYS A 105 30.57 2.09 -2.51
N PHE A 106 31.00 1.72 -1.31
CA PHE A 106 31.94 2.54 -0.56
C PHE A 106 33.30 2.45 -1.25
N GLU A 107 34.02 3.57 -1.31
CA GLU A 107 35.39 3.61 -1.80
C GLU A 107 36.34 3.64 -0.62
N TYR A 108 37.60 3.24 -0.85
CA TYR A 108 38.63 3.30 0.17
C TYR A 108 38.79 4.75 0.66
N GLU A 109 38.59 4.98 1.95
CA GLU A 109 38.75 6.29 2.56
C GLU A 109 40.16 6.50 3.06
N ARG A 110 40.72 7.69 2.82
CA ARG A 110 42.07 8.03 3.29
C ARG A 110 42.03 8.39 4.77
N ASP A 111 42.40 7.45 5.61
CA ASP A 111 42.53 7.67 7.05
C ASP A 111 43.77 8.51 7.38
N LYS A 112 43.58 9.80 7.66
CA LYS A 112 44.67 10.71 8.04
C LYS A 112 44.97 10.69 9.55
N TYR A 113 44.02 10.26 10.37
CA TYR A 113 44.05 10.47 11.82
C TYR A 113 43.95 9.18 12.64
N GLY A 114 43.89 8.01 12.00
CA GLY A 114 43.71 6.73 12.68
C GLY A 114 42.26 6.49 13.13
N GLN A 115 41.27 6.99 12.38
CA GLN A 115 39.87 6.86 12.79
C GLN A 115 39.40 5.41 12.71
N ILE A 116 38.73 4.96 13.78
CA ILE A 116 38.20 3.59 13.88
C ILE A 116 37.27 3.25 12.71
N ASN A 117 36.41 4.18 12.28
CA ASN A 117 35.49 3.94 11.17
C ASN A 117 36.23 3.71 9.85
N ASP A 118 37.17 4.59 9.49
CA ASP A 118 37.94 4.52 8.25
C ASP A 118 38.71 3.20 8.17
N LYS A 119 39.32 2.76 9.28
CA LYS A 119 40.02 1.47 9.37
C LYS A 119 39.09 0.30 9.02
N TYR A 120 37.96 0.16 9.72
CA TYR A 120 37.10 -1.01 9.56
C TYR A 120 36.26 -0.99 8.27
N ILE A 121 35.91 0.19 7.74
CA ILE A 121 35.29 0.31 6.42
C ILE A 121 36.28 -0.16 5.34
N ASN A 122 37.54 0.28 5.40
CA ASN A 122 38.56 -0.13 4.45
C ASN A 122 38.86 -1.63 4.51
N GLU A 123 38.98 -2.21 5.71
CA GLU A 123 39.10 -3.67 5.89
C GLU A 123 37.90 -4.42 5.29
N GLY A 124 36.68 -3.91 5.47
CA GLY A 124 35.46 -4.48 4.87
C GLY A 124 35.47 -4.40 3.34
N LEU A 125 35.94 -3.30 2.76
CA LEU A 125 36.01 -3.08 1.32
C LEU A 125 36.98 -4.02 0.60
N GLU A 126 38.12 -4.33 1.20
CA GLU A 126 39.06 -5.32 0.66
C GLU A 126 38.39 -6.69 0.47
N SER A 127 37.47 -7.06 1.37
CA SER A 127 36.71 -8.32 1.28
C SER A 127 35.57 -8.30 0.25
N GLN A 128 34.97 -7.12 -0.01
CA GLN A 128 33.77 -6.98 -0.85
C GLN A 128 34.03 -6.84 -2.35
N SER A 129 35.22 -6.35 -2.75
CA SER A 129 35.56 -5.96 -4.14
C SER A 129 35.37 -7.05 -5.22
N LYS A 130 35.11 -8.31 -4.84
CA LYS A 130 34.96 -9.45 -5.77
C LYS A 130 33.52 -9.97 -5.94
N GLN A 131 32.53 -9.45 -5.21
CA GLN A 131 31.17 -10.03 -5.15
C GLN A 131 30.01 -9.05 -5.44
N ILE A 132 30.31 -7.80 -5.77
CA ILE A 132 29.30 -6.77 -6.02
C ILE A 132 28.51 -7.14 -7.28
N LYS A 133 27.22 -7.47 -7.12
CA LYS A 133 26.29 -7.56 -8.24
C LYS A 133 25.95 -6.12 -8.65
N GLU A 134 26.18 -5.77 -9.91
CA GLU A 134 25.90 -4.43 -10.44
C GLU A 134 24.43 -4.02 -10.29
N THR A 135 23.51 -4.98 -10.10
CA THR A 135 22.08 -4.70 -9.96
C THR A 135 21.41 -5.75 -9.08
N ILE A 136 20.70 -5.30 -8.05
CA ILE A 136 19.89 -6.17 -7.17
C ILE A 136 18.42 -6.00 -7.56
N LYS A 137 17.69 -7.10 -7.77
CA LYS A 137 16.24 -7.07 -7.97
C LYS A 137 15.50 -7.35 -6.67
N ILE A 138 14.24 -6.92 -6.57
CA ILE A 138 13.40 -7.20 -5.39
C ILE A 138 13.34 -8.70 -5.08
N LYS A 139 13.23 -9.54 -6.12
CA LYS A 139 13.19 -11.01 -5.96
C LYS A 139 14.45 -11.63 -5.36
N ASP A 140 15.56 -10.90 -5.35
CA ASP A 140 16.85 -11.36 -4.82
C ASP A 140 17.00 -10.97 -3.32
N LEU A 141 16.01 -10.28 -2.74
CA LEU A 141 15.99 -9.84 -1.36
C LEU A 141 14.97 -10.65 -0.55
N ASP A 142 15.38 -11.17 0.59
CA ASP A 142 14.48 -11.84 1.54
C ASP A 142 13.59 -10.84 2.29
N THR A 143 14.06 -9.61 2.46
CA THR A 143 13.38 -8.55 3.21
C THR A 143 13.71 -7.19 2.64
N LEU A 144 12.70 -6.34 2.49
CA LEU A 144 12.86 -4.95 2.13
C LEU A 144 13.03 -4.12 3.42
N PRO A 145 14.20 -3.47 3.62
CA PRO A 145 14.47 -2.75 4.87
C PRO A 145 13.57 -1.52 5.05
N LEU A 146 13.19 -0.88 3.95
CA LEU A 146 12.29 0.28 3.94
C LEU A 146 11.41 0.23 2.68
N VAL A 147 10.11 0.37 2.86
CA VAL A 147 9.14 0.60 1.78
C VAL A 147 8.40 1.90 2.07
N VAL A 148 8.35 2.78 1.07
CA VAL A 148 7.55 4.00 1.11
C VAL A 148 6.41 3.85 0.11
N VAL A 149 5.18 3.78 0.60
CA VAL A 149 3.97 3.73 -0.24
C VAL A 149 3.38 5.14 -0.31
N SER A 150 3.58 5.79 -1.46
CA SER A 150 2.99 7.09 -1.76
C SER A 150 1.67 6.90 -2.50
N GLY A 151 0.57 7.13 -1.79
CA GLY A 151 -0.81 6.86 -2.22
C GLY A 151 -1.16 5.39 -1.98
N ILE A 152 -2.02 5.13 -1.00
CA ILE A 152 -2.51 3.78 -0.69
C ILE A 152 -3.84 3.48 -1.37
N GLY A 153 -4.56 4.52 -1.80
CA GLY A 153 -5.89 4.37 -2.38
C GLY A 153 -6.82 3.69 -1.38
N LEU A 154 -7.51 2.63 -1.82
CA LEU A 154 -8.41 1.86 -0.95
C LEU A 154 -7.69 0.78 -0.11
N GLY A 155 -6.36 0.83 -0.02
CA GLY A 155 -5.54 -0.04 0.85
C GLY A 155 -5.16 -1.40 0.25
N TYR A 156 -5.78 -1.83 -0.85
CA TYR A 156 -5.54 -3.16 -1.46
C TYR A 156 -4.08 -3.44 -1.84
N ILE A 157 -3.32 -2.39 -2.18
CA ILE A 157 -1.89 -2.52 -2.48
C ILE A 157 -1.08 -3.03 -1.28
N LEU A 158 -1.51 -2.71 -0.05
CA LEU A 158 -0.85 -3.15 1.17
C LEU A 158 -1.05 -4.66 1.37
N GLY A 159 -2.26 -5.18 1.16
CA GLY A 159 -2.51 -6.62 1.22
C GLY A 159 -1.58 -7.40 0.28
N GLU A 160 -1.50 -6.96 -0.98
CA GLU A 160 -0.62 -7.60 -1.97
C GLU A 160 0.87 -7.45 -1.66
N LEU A 161 1.29 -6.36 -1.00
CA LEU A 161 2.67 -6.15 -0.57
C LEU A 161 3.05 -7.16 0.52
N TYR A 162 2.25 -7.25 1.58
CA TYR A 162 2.53 -8.10 2.74
C TYR A 162 2.42 -9.59 2.45
N GLU A 163 1.64 -10.00 1.44
CA GLU A 163 1.63 -11.40 0.98
C GLU A 163 2.90 -11.83 0.25
N ARG A 164 3.73 -10.88 -0.21
CA ARG A 164 4.81 -11.16 -1.18
C ARG A 164 6.20 -10.85 -0.66
N VAL A 165 6.34 -9.85 0.18
CA VAL A 165 7.63 -9.39 0.68
C VAL A 165 7.55 -9.10 2.18
N THR A 166 8.59 -9.50 2.90
CA THR A 166 8.81 -9.05 4.27
C THR A 166 9.28 -7.60 4.22
N VAL A 167 8.64 -6.73 4.98
CA VAL A 167 8.99 -5.30 5.07
C VAL A 167 9.39 -4.98 6.50
N SER A 168 10.61 -4.49 6.71
CA SER A 168 11.08 -4.12 8.06
C SER A 168 10.53 -2.77 8.52
N ASN A 169 10.50 -1.78 7.62
CA ASN A 169 9.96 -0.46 7.92
C ASN A 169 9.02 -0.04 6.79
N LEU A 170 7.76 0.24 7.14
CA LEU A 170 6.77 0.73 6.19
C LEU A 170 6.44 2.19 6.50
N VAL A 171 6.55 3.06 5.49
CA VAL A 171 6.08 4.43 5.53
C VAL A 171 4.93 4.57 4.55
N ILE A 172 3.76 4.96 5.07
CA ILE A 172 2.57 5.22 4.27
C ILE A 172 2.36 6.74 4.18
N ILE A 173 2.16 7.23 2.95
CA ILE A 173 1.83 8.63 2.68
C ILE A 173 0.55 8.64 1.86
N GLU A 174 -0.56 9.07 2.44
CA GLU A 174 -1.82 9.30 1.73
C GLU A 174 -2.17 10.79 1.82
N PRO A 175 -2.00 11.56 0.74
CA PRO A 175 -2.25 13.00 0.78
C PRO A 175 -3.73 13.36 0.91
N ASP A 176 -4.65 12.46 0.54
CA ASP A 176 -6.07 12.73 0.52
C ASP A 176 -6.79 12.05 1.70
N PRO A 177 -7.21 12.79 2.73
CA PRO A 177 -7.83 12.20 3.91
C PRO A 177 -9.17 11.52 3.59
N ASP A 178 -9.88 11.93 2.54
CA ASP A 178 -11.11 11.25 2.11
C ASP A 178 -10.81 9.86 1.54
N ILE A 179 -9.66 9.70 0.86
CA ILE A 179 -9.18 8.42 0.35
C ILE A 179 -8.69 7.53 1.47
N PHE A 180 -7.91 8.10 2.41
CA PHE A 180 -7.49 7.35 3.58
C PHE A 180 -8.71 6.85 4.37
N PHE A 181 -9.69 7.72 4.62
CA PHE A 181 -10.95 7.36 5.26
C PHE A 181 -11.67 6.25 4.50
N ALA A 182 -11.76 6.32 3.18
CA ALA A 182 -12.34 5.25 2.36
C ALA A 182 -11.60 3.92 2.56
N SER A 183 -10.28 3.95 2.67
CA SER A 183 -9.48 2.74 2.94
C SER A 183 -9.82 2.09 4.29
N VAL A 184 -10.27 2.87 5.28
CA VAL A 184 -10.69 2.34 6.59
C VAL A 184 -11.97 1.51 6.46
N TYR A 185 -12.80 1.76 5.45
CA TYR A 185 -13.97 0.92 5.16
C TYR A 185 -13.65 -0.30 4.30
N THR A 186 -12.65 -0.21 3.41
CA THR A 186 -12.44 -1.23 2.36
C THR A 186 -11.32 -2.22 2.66
N PHE A 187 -10.29 -1.81 3.39
CA PHE A 187 -9.11 -2.64 3.64
C PHE A 187 -9.07 -3.17 5.08
N ASP A 188 -8.46 -4.35 5.28
CA ASP A 188 -8.35 -5.00 6.58
C ASP A 188 -7.19 -4.44 7.42
N TRP A 189 -7.33 -3.18 7.84
CA TRP A 189 -6.33 -2.54 8.69
C TRP A 189 -6.14 -3.25 10.02
N LYS A 190 -7.20 -3.81 10.61
CA LYS A 190 -7.08 -4.57 11.85
C LYS A 190 -6.06 -5.69 11.71
N ASN A 191 -6.24 -6.59 10.74
CA ASN A 191 -5.32 -7.71 10.58
C ASN A 191 -3.91 -7.25 10.17
N LEU A 192 -3.80 -6.19 9.39
CA LEU A 192 -2.49 -5.63 9.05
C LEU A 192 -1.76 -5.08 10.29
N LEU A 193 -2.44 -4.28 11.12
CA LEU A 193 -1.86 -3.69 12.32
C LEU A 193 -1.54 -4.77 13.36
N ASP A 194 -2.44 -5.73 13.57
CA ASP A 194 -2.19 -6.88 14.44
C ASP A 194 -0.92 -7.62 14.03
N TYR A 195 -0.70 -7.82 12.72
CA TYR A 195 0.52 -8.44 12.20
C TYR A 195 1.78 -7.59 12.39
N ILE A 196 1.71 -6.27 12.14
CA ILE A 196 2.86 -5.36 12.24
C ILE A 196 3.33 -5.18 13.69
N PHE A 197 2.38 -5.18 14.64
CA PHE A 197 2.64 -4.90 16.06
C PHE A 197 2.60 -6.16 16.95
N ALA A 198 2.51 -7.37 16.37
CA ALA A 198 2.67 -8.64 17.07
C ALA A 198 4.14 -8.92 17.41
#